data_AF-A0AAW6NUB7-F1
#
_entry.id   AF-A0AAW6NUB7-F1
#
_cell.length_a   1.000
_cell.length_b   1.000
_cell.length_c   1.000
_cell.angle_alpha   90.00
_cell.angle_beta   90.00
_cell.angle_gamma   90.00
#
_symmetry.space_group_name_H-M   'P 1'
#
loop_
_entity.id
_entity.type
_entity.pdbx_description
1 polymer ?
#
loop_
_entity_poly.entity_id
_entity_poly.type
_entity_poly.pdbx_seq_one_letter_code
_entity_poly.pdbx_strand_id
1 'polypeptide(L)'
;MKKTIFTVVILGIAYFLGGCSTKASRMQECLNEGISKDTCYLAESQRQAAISNASMNAAFANAAYAVQHAQMTHKHRKELAHSGCTQVEEANGECTANSDKSQSRDLKQLSREAEAVMNGTIDDGAAFLLGQGWKPNNGKWHKQGYTLTLVVEKGIVVNSQLSK
;
A
#
# COMPACT_ATOMS: atom_id res chain seq x y z
N MET A 1 -31.11 17.48 47.62
CA MET A 1 -29.95 16.56 47.65
C MET A 1 -29.26 16.40 46.28
N LYS A 2 -29.97 16.22 45.15
CA LYS A 2 -29.34 16.14 43.81
C LYS A 2 -28.60 17.42 43.35
N LYS A 3 -29.12 18.59 43.70
CA LYS A 3 -28.54 19.89 43.29
C LYS A 3 -27.21 20.21 43.99
N THR A 4 -27.02 19.75 45.23
CA THR A 4 -25.78 19.96 46.01
C THR A 4 -24.66 19.01 45.60
N ILE A 5 -24.98 17.81 45.11
CA ILE A 5 -24.00 16.86 44.59
C ILE A 5 -23.39 17.36 43.27
N PHE A 6 -24.19 17.95 42.38
CA PHE A 6 -23.69 18.47 41.10
C PHE A 6 -22.71 19.65 41.26
N THR A 7 -22.93 20.53 42.24
CA THR A 7 -22.04 21.68 42.50
C THR A 7 -20.69 21.27 43.08
N VAL A 8 -20.65 20.21 43.91
CA VAL A 8 -19.40 19.69 44.50
C VAL A 8 -18.54 18.99 43.45
N VAL A 9 -19.15 18.30 42.49
CA VAL A 9 -18.42 17.65 41.38
C VAL A 9 -17.80 18.68 40.43
N ILE A 10 -18.52 19.75 40.11
CA ILE A 10 -18.00 20.82 39.22
C ILE A 10 -16.86 21.59 39.89
N LEU A 11 -16.96 21.88 41.20
CA LEU A 11 -15.87 22.50 41.95
C LEU A 11 -14.66 21.56 42.08
N GLY A 12 -14.87 20.26 42.30
CA GLY A 12 -13.79 19.27 42.41
C GLY A 12 -12.93 19.13 41.14
N ILE A 13 -13.52 19.26 39.95
CA ILE A 13 -12.77 19.17 38.68
C ILE A 13 -11.86 20.38 38.46
N ALA A 14 -12.21 21.57 38.99
CA ALA A 14 -11.38 22.76 38.90
C ALA A 14 -10.10 22.68 39.77
N TYR A 15 -10.11 21.89 40.86
CA TYR A 15 -8.94 21.70 41.72
C TYR A 15 -7.89 20.75 41.13
N PHE A 16 -8.24 19.87 40.18
CA PHE A 16 -7.29 18.95 39.54
C PHE A 16 -6.56 19.54 38.32
N LEU A 17 -6.91 20.75 37.88
CA LEU A 17 -6.21 21.48 36.80
C LEU A 17 -5.07 22.39 37.32
N GLY A 18 -4.67 22.24 38.59
CA GLY A 18 -3.52 22.97 39.18
C GLY A 18 -2.13 22.51 38.72
N GLY A 19 -2.02 21.69 37.67
CA GLY A 19 -0.76 21.10 37.22
C GLY A 19 0.14 22.00 36.36
N CYS A 20 -0.26 23.24 36.05
CA CYS A 20 0.62 24.21 35.40
C CYS A 20 1.59 24.80 36.45
N SER A 21 2.56 24.00 36.90
CA SER A 21 3.68 24.52 37.68
C SER A 21 4.33 25.67 36.90
N THR A 22 4.18 26.89 37.39
CA THR A 22 4.81 28.07 36.81
C THR A 22 6.32 28.00 37.01
N LYS A 23 7.09 28.61 36.11
CA LYS A 23 8.57 28.63 36.16
C LYS A 23 9.09 29.08 37.55
N ALA A 24 8.37 29.98 38.21
CA ALA A 24 8.70 30.51 39.53
C ALA A 24 8.67 29.43 40.64
N SER A 25 7.63 28.59 40.68
CA SER A 25 7.51 27.55 41.72
C SER A 25 8.60 26.49 41.59
N ARG A 26 8.93 26.06 40.36
CA ARG A 26 10.00 25.09 40.11
C ARG A 26 11.39 25.64 40.44
N MET A 27 11.59 26.94 40.21
CA MET A 27 12.86 27.58 40.55
C MET A 27 13.07 27.66 42.06
N GLN A 28 12.02 27.94 42.84
CA GLN A 28 12.12 27.94 44.31
C GLN A 28 12.38 26.56 44.89
N GLU A 29 11.76 25.53 44.33
CA GLU A 29 11.96 24.15 44.78
C GLU A 29 13.40 23.69 44.52
N CYS A 30 13.96 24.01 43.34
CA CYS A 30 15.36 23.75 43.01
C CYS A 30 16.34 24.50 43.94
N LEU A 31 16.03 25.76 44.30
CA LEU A 31 16.83 26.53 45.25
C LEU A 31 16.74 25.98 46.69
N ASN A 32 15.58 25.45 47.09
CA ASN A 32 15.38 24.83 48.41
C ASN A 32 16.15 23.51 48.58
N GLU A 33 16.49 22.83 47.49
CA GLU A 33 17.38 21.66 47.50
C GLU A 33 18.87 22.04 47.65
N GLY A 34 19.19 23.34 47.77
CA GLY A 34 20.55 23.83 47.92
C GLY A 34 21.32 23.93 46.60
N ILE A 35 20.64 23.83 45.46
CA ILE A 35 21.24 23.95 44.13
C ILE A 35 21.47 25.43 43.80
N SER A 36 22.57 25.73 43.12
CA SER A 36 22.85 27.11 42.67
C SER A 36 21.80 27.61 41.68
N LYS A 37 21.50 28.90 41.75
CA LYS A 37 20.55 29.59 40.86
C LYS A 37 20.88 29.37 39.39
N ASP A 38 22.16 29.35 39.01
CA ASP A 38 22.58 29.18 37.61
C ASP A 38 22.27 27.78 37.09
N THR A 39 22.51 26.76 37.92
CA THR A 39 22.15 25.37 37.65
C THR A 39 20.64 25.17 37.53
N CYS A 40 19.86 25.81 38.41
CA CYS A 40 18.40 25.77 38.32
C CYS A 40 17.89 26.44 37.04
N TYR A 41 18.51 27.55 36.62
CA TYR A 41 18.14 28.26 35.39
C TYR A 41 18.47 27.43 34.14
N LEU A 42 19.62 26.77 34.13
CA LEU A 42 20.04 25.90 33.04
C LEU A 42 19.11 24.68 32.89
N ALA A 43 18.74 24.04 34.01
CA ALA A 43 17.81 22.92 34.02
C ALA A 43 16.43 23.32 33.46
N GLU A 44 15.94 24.50 33.81
CA GLU A 44 14.67 25.01 33.32
C GLU A 44 14.71 25.40 31.83
N SER A 45 15.85 25.91 31.34
CA SER A 45 16.08 26.13 29.91
C SER A 45 16.06 24.82 29.11
N GLN A 46 16.77 23.79 29.60
CA GLN A 46 16.75 22.45 28.99
C GLN A 46 15.36 21.83 29.01
N ARG A 47 14.57 22.07 30.07
CA ARG A 47 13.19 21.60 30.16
C ARG A 47 12.30 22.22 29.08
N GLN A 48 12.42 23.53 28.85
CA GLN A 48 11.68 24.22 27.78
C GLN A 48 12.10 23.75 26.38
N ALA A 49 13.39 23.49 26.18
CA ALA A 49 13.90 22.86 24.96
C ALA A 49 13.33 21.43 24.77
N ALA A 50 13.25 20.63 25.84
CA ALA A 50 12.69 19.29 25.77
C ALA A 50 11.19 19.29 25.44
N ILE A 51 10.42 20.22 26.00
CA ILE A 51 8.97 20.36 25.71
C ILE A 51 8.74 20.75 24.26
N SER A 52 9.51 21.73 23.74
CA SER A 52 9.40 22.15 22.34
C SER A 52 9.79 21.02 21.39
N ASN A 53 10.90 20.31 21.65
CA ASN A 53 11.31 19.15 20.85
C ASN A 53 10.28 18.00 20.89
N ALA A 54 9.70 17.71 22.06
CA ALA A 54 8.65 16.69 22.20
C ALA A 54 7.39 17.06 21.40
N SER A 55 6.98 18.34 21.46
CA SER A 55 5.85 18.83 20.68
C SER A 55 6.08 18.74 19.17
N MET A 56 7.30 19.06 18.71
CA MET A 56 7.68 18.92 17.31
C MET A 56 7.68 17.45 16.90
N ASN A 57 8.20 16.54 17.72
CA ASN A 57 8.24 15.11 17.40
C ASN A 57 6.83 14.51 17.27
N ALA A 58 5.89 14.91 18.13
CA ALA A 58 4.49 14.51 18.00
C ALA A 58 3.83 15.07 16.73
N ALA A 59 4.15 16.32 16.36
CA ALA A 59 3.67 16.92 15.12
C ALA A 59 4.23 16.21 13.88
N PHE A 60 5.53 15.88 13.88
CA PHE A 60 6.16 15.12 12.80
C PHE A 60 5.61 13.70 12.69
N ALA A 61 5.35 13.01 13.79
CA ALA A 61 4.74 11.66 13.77
C ALA A 61 3.34 11.67 13.13
N ASN A 62 2.50 12.65 13.51
CA ASN A 62 1.17 12.80 12.92
C ASN A 62 1.22 13.22 11.44
N ALA A 63 2.15 14.11 11.08
CA ALA A 63 2.38 14.49 9.69
C ALA A 63 2.92 13.32 8.85
N ALA A 64 3.83 12.51 9.39
CA ALA A 64 4.36 11.33 8.73
C ALA A 64 3.27 10.28 8.50
N TYR A 65 2.40 10.05 9.48
CA TYR A 65 1.24 9.18 9.32
C TYR A 65 0.30 9.68 8.20
N ALA A 66 -0.06 10.97 8.22
CA ALA A 66 -0.91 11.56 7.17
C ALA A 66 -0.27 11.46 5.77
N VAL A 67 1.03 11.71 5.64
CA VAL A 67 1.76 11.58 4.36
C VAL A 67 1.85 10.13 3.91
N GLN A 68 2.08 9.18 4.82
CA GLN A 68 2.13 7.76 4.49
C GLN A 68 0.76 7.25 3.98
N HIS A 69 -0.33 7.68 4.61
CA HIS A 69 -1.69 7.40 4.15
C HIS A 69 -2.00 8.05 2.79
N ALA A 70 -1.54 9.28 2.57
CA ALA A 70 -1.69 9.97 1.29
C ALA A 70 -0.84 9.29 0.18
N GLN A 71 0.36 8.79 0.49
CA GLN A 71 1.21 8.09 -0.46
C GLN A 71 0.65 6.72 -0.84
N MET A 72 0.07 5.98 0.13
CA MET A 72 -0.63 4.72 -0.14
C MET A 72 -1.83 4.93 -1.08
N THR A 73 -2.63 5.98 -0.84
CA THR A 73 -3.77 6.32 -1.72
C THR A 73 -3.32 6.78 -3.10
N HIS A 74 -2.18 7.47 -3.24
CA HIS A 74 -1.62 7.82 -4.54
C HIS A 74 -1.07 6.62 -5.33
N LYS A 75 -0.38 5.69 -4.67
CA LYS A 75 0.09 4.45 -5.31
C LYS A 75 -1.09 3.60 -5.77
N HIS A 76 -2.07 3.42 -4.89
CA HIS A 76 -3.29 2.69 -5.19
C HIS A 76 -4.10 3.36 -6.32
N ARG A 77 -4.22 4.69 -6.34
CA ARG A 77 -4.84 5.44 -7.44
C ARG A 77 -4.09 5.26 -8.77
N LYS A 78 -2.75 5.20 -8.75
CA LYS A 78 -1.96 4.91 -9.95
C LYS A 78 -2.13 3.48 -10.43
N GLU A 79 -2.21 2.51 -9.51
CA GLU A 79 -2.50 1.11 -9.84
C GLU A 79 -3.88 0.98 -10.48
N LEU A 80 -4.87 1.68 -9.94
CA LEU A 80 -6.24 1.67 -10.45
C LEU A 80 -6.35 2.33 -11.84
N ALA A 81 -5.62 3.43 -12.06
CA ALA A 81 -5.53 4.05 -13.37
C ALA A 81 -4.86 3.14 -14.42
N HIS A 82 -3.94 2.26 -14.00
CA HIS A 82 -3.27 1.32 -14.89
C HIS A 82 -4.14 0.09 -15.22
N SER A 83 -5.01 -0.33 -14.30
CA SER A 83 -6.00 -1.39 -14.55
C SER A 83 -7.25 -0.88 -15.29
N GLY A 84 -7.35 0.42 -15.54
CA GLY A 84 -8.50 1.03 -16.21
C GLY A 84 -9.78 1.03 -15.37
N CYS A 85 -9.69 0.75 -14.07
CA CYS A 85 -10.85 0.66 -13.20
C CYS A 85 -11.06 1.96 -12.42
N THR A 86 -12.29 2.18 -11.99
CA THR A 86 -12.63 3.28 -11.08
C THR A 86 -12.68 2.78 -9.63
N GLN A 87 -12.54 3.69 -8.66
CA GLN A 87 -12.60 3.33 -7.23
C GLN A 87 -13.93 2.68 -6.84
N VAL A 88 -15.01 3.01 -7.54
CA VAL A 88 -16.35 2.48 -7.26
C VAL A 88 -16.45 1.02 -7.69
N GLU A 89 -15.86 0.69 -8.85
CA GLU A 89 -15.79 -0.66 -9.42
C GLU A 89 -14.86 -1.61 -8.64
N GLU A 90 -13.88 -1.09 -7.90
CA GLU A 90 -13.09 -1.91 -6.99
C GLU A 90 -13.82 -2.16 -5.67
N ALA A 91 -14.49 -1.15 -5.13
CA ALA A 91 -15.21 -1.23 -3.85
C ALA A 91 -16.44 -2.15 -3.92
N ASN A 92 -17.10 -2.22 -5.07
CA ASN A 92 -18.23 -3.12 -5.31
C ASN A 92 -17.78 -4.53 -5.78
N GLY A 93 -16.48 -4.75 -5.97
CA GLY A 93 -15.91 -6.02 -6.40
C GLY A 93 -16.14 -6.39 -7.87
N GLU A 94 -16.59 -5.44 -8.70
CA GLU A 94 -16.82 -5.64 -10.14
C GLU A 94 -15.52 -5.64 -10.95
N CYS A 95 -14.48 -4.97 -10.44
CA CYS A 95 -13.12 -5.03 -10.95
C CYS A 95 -12.13 -5.24 -9.79
N THR A 96 -11.01 -5.90 -10.05
CA THR A 96 -9.87 -5.89 -9.13
C THR A 96 -8.66 -5.29 -9.81
N ALA A 97 -7.90 -4.41 -9.14
CA ALA A 97 -6.67 -3.84 -9.70
C ALA A 97 -5.59 -4.91 -10.05
N ASN A 98 -5.82 -6.16 -9.62
CA ASN A 98 -4.97 -7.33 -9.89
C ASN A 98 -5.57 -8.38 -10.85
N SER A 99 -6.82 -8.28 -11.31
CA SER A 99 -7.47 -9.35 -12.10
C SER A 99 -6.87 -9.53 -13.49
N ASP A 100 -6.28 -8.48 -14.07
CA ASP A 100 -5.63 -8.58 -15.36
C ASP A 100 -4.26 -9.26 -15.31
N LYS A 101 -3.58 -9.36 -14.16
CA LYS A 101 -2.22 -9.93 -14.14
C LYS A 101 -2.19 -11.45 -14.17
N SER A 102 -3.26 -12.13 -13.77
CA SER A 102 -3.32 -13.60 -13.82
C SER A 102 -3.74 -14.06 -15.21
N GLN A 103 -4.91 -13.60 -15.66
CA GLN A 103 -5.49 -14.02 -16.94
C GLN A 103 -4.74 -13.44 -18.15
N SER A 104 -4.17 -12.23 -18.05
CA SER A 104 -3.30 -11.71 -19.12
C SER A 104 -1.91 -12.35 -19.12
N ARG A 105 -1.39 -12.89 -18.00
CA ARG A 105 -0.09 -13.58 -18.03
C ARG A 105 -0.21 -14.91 -18.76
N ASP A 106 -1.26 -15.68 -18.50
CA ASP A 106 -1.51 -16.94 -19.21
C ASP A 106 -1.79 -16.66 -20.69
N LEU A 107 -2.65 -15.69 -21.02
CA LEU A 107 -2.89 -15.32 -22.42
C LEU A 107 -1.63 -14.78 -23.14
N LYS A 108 -0.83 -13.95 -22.47
CA LYS A 108 0.45 -13.45 -23.02
C LYS A 108 1.47 -14.57 -23.20
N GLN A 109 1.50 -15.54 -22.30
CA GLN A 109 2.38 -16.70 -22.40
C GLN A 109 1.94 -17.60 -23.57
N LEU A 110 0.64 -17.90 -23.68
CA LEU A 110 0.08 -18.68 -24.79
C LEU A 110 0.27 -17.97 -26.15
N SER A 111 0.14 -16.64 -26.19
CA SER A 111 0.40 -15.85 -27.39
C SER A 111 1.89 -15.85 -27.78
N ARG A 112 2.82 -15.78 -26.83
CA ARG A 112 4.26 -15.93 -27.12
C ARG A 112 4.59 -17.33 -27.65
N GLU A 113 3.98 -18.35 -27.07
CA GLU A 113 4.15 -19.74 -27.53
C GLU A 113 3.59 -19.93 -28.95
N ALA A 114 2.48 -19.28 -29.30
CA ALA A 114 1.94 -19.28 -30.66
C ALA A 114 2.86 -18.55 -31.65
N GLU A 115 3.40 -17.39 -31.26
CA GLU A 115 4.29 -16.59 -32.11
C GLU A 115 5.65 -17.25 -32.31
N ALA A 116 6.15 -18.00 -31.31
CA ALA A 116 7.42 -18.72 -31.40
C ALA A 116 7.42 -19.81 -32.48
N VAL A 117 6.24 -20.27 -32.91
CA VAL A 117 6.07 -21.27 -33.95
C VAL A 117 5.98 -20.64 -35.35
N MET A 118 5.77 -19.32 -35.44
CA MET A 118 5.70 -18.60 -36.71
C MET A 118 7.03 -18.63 -37.47
N ASN A 119 6.95 -18.74 -38.80
CA ASN A 119 8.10 -18.86 -39.71
C ASN A 119 9.00 -20.09 -39.45
N GLY A 120 8.61 -21.00 -38.55
CA GLY A 120 9.25 -22.29 -38.33
C GLY A 120 8.66 -23.39 -39.20
N THR A 121 9.34 -24.54 -39.25
CA THR A 121 8.77 -25.75 -39.86
C THR A 121 7.65 -26.30 -38.98
N ILE A 122 6.68 -26.99 -39.58
CA ILE A 122 5.59 -27.60 -38.83
C ILE A 122 6.08 -28.68 -37.86
N ASP A 123 7.17 -29.37 -38.19
CA ASP A 123 7.75 -30.43 -37.36
C ASP A 123 8.42 -29.85 -36.10
N ASP A 124 9.21 -28.78 -36.24
CA ASP A 124 9.83 -28.07 -35.12
C ASP A 124 8.77 -27.38 -34.25
N GLY A 125 7.77 -26.77 -34.89
CA GLY A 125 6.64 -26.15 -34.22
C GLY A 125 5.82 -27.15 -33.40
N ALA A 126 5.54 -28.32 -33.95
CA ALA A 126 4.84 -29.38 -33.25
C ALA A 126 5.63 -29.91 -32.05
N ALA A 127 6.94 -30.11 -32.20
CA ALA A 127 7.82 -30.52 -31.10
C ALA A 127 7.85 -29.47 -29.97
N PHE A 128 7.92 -28.18 -30.32
CA PHE A 128 7.87 -27.08 -29.36
C PHE A 128 6.55 -27.05 -28.60
N LEU A 129 5.40 -27.13 -29.30
CA LEU A 129 4.08 -27.10 -28.68
C LEU A 129 3.85 -28.28 -27.74
N LEU A 130 4.28 -29.49 -28.13
CA LEU A 130 4.25 -30.67 -27.25
C LEU A 130 5.09 -30.47 -25.99
N GLY A 131 6.30 -29.89 -26.11
CA GLY A 131 7.16 -29.55 -24.98
C GLY A 131 6.55 -28.50 -24.04
N GLN A 132 5.77 -27.56 -24.58
CA GLN A 132 5.01 -26.58 -23.81
C GLN A 132 3.69 -27.14 -23.24
N GLY A 133 3.38 -28.42 -23.47
CA GLY A 133 2.20 -29.10 -22.93
C GLY A 133 0.92 -28.90 -23.72
N TRP A 134 0.99 -28.45 -24.98
CA TRP A 134 -0.15 -28.40 -25.87
C TRP A 134 -0.53 -29.80 -26.37
N LYS A 135 -1.83 -30.06 -26.47
CA LYS A 135 -2.35 -31.35 -26.95
C LYS A 135 -2.91 -31.21 -28.36
N PRO A 136 -2.41 -31.98 -29.34
CA PRO A 136 -2.96 -31.98 -30.68
C PRO A 136 -4.32 -32.71 -30.71
N ASN A 137 -5.27 -32.14 -31.45
CA ASN A 137 -6.60 -32.69 -31.71
C ASN A 137 -7.03 -32.27 -33.11
N ASN A 138 -6.95 -33.18 -34.08
CA ASN A 138 -7.40 -32.97 -35.46
C ASN A 138 -6.90 -31.65 -36.10
N GLY A 139 -5.62 -31.34 -35.94
CA GLY A 139 -5.00 -30.12 -36.50
C GLY A 139 -5.17 -28.85 -35.65
N LYS A 140 -5.81 -28.95 -34.48
CA LYS A 140 -5.90 -27.88 -33.48
C LYS A 140 -5.12 -28.26 -32.23
N TRP A 141 -4.57 -27.28 -31.54
CA TRP A 141 -3.79 -27.47 -30.33
C TRP A 141 -4.55 -26.93 -29.14
N HIS A 142 -4.66 -27.70 -28.06
CA HIS A 142 -5.40 -27.29 -26.87
C HIS A 142 -4.51 -27.16 -25.64
N LYS A 143 -4.69 -26.08 -24.88
CA LYS A 143 -4.01 -25.83 -23.59
C LYS A 143 -4.83 -24.88 -22.73
N GLN A 144 -5.09 -25.25 -21.47
CA GLN A 144 -5.76 -24.39 -20.47
C GLN A 144 -7.12 -23.77 -20.93
N GLY A 145 -7.88 -24.49 -21.75
CA GLY A 145 -9.15 -23.99 -22.30
C GLY A 145 -9.00 -23.05 -23.50
N TYR A 146 -7.80 -22.91 -24.06
CA TYR A 146 -7.54 -22.21 -25.32
C TYR A 146 -7.22 -23.21 -26.44
N THR A 147 -7.57 -22.81 -27.65
CA THR A 147 -7.39 -23.54 -28.91
C THR A 147 -6.50 -22.72 -29.85
N LEU A 148 -5.33 -23.24 -30.16
CA LEU A 148 -4.39 -22.68 -31.12
C LEU A 148 -4.53 -23.40 -32.47
N THR A 149 -4.75 -22.63 -33.52
CA THR A 149 -4.85 -23.10 -34.90
C THR A 149 -3.67 -22.55 -35.69
N LEU A 150 -2.91 -23.43 -36.34
CA LEU A 150 -1.79 -23.05 -37.18
C LEU A 150 -2.20 -23.12 -38.65
N VAL A 151 -1.86 -22.10 -39.43
CA VAL A 151 -1.99 -22.12 -40.89
C VAL A 151 -0.61 -22.42 -41.45
N VAL A 152 -0.51 -23.50 -42.21
CA VAL A 152 0.74 -24.00 -42.76
C VAL A 152 0.72 -23.87 -44.27
N GLU A 153 1.74 -23.23 -44.83
CA GLU A 153 1.95 -23.15 -46.28
C GLU A 153 3.33 -23.70 -46.62
N LYS A 154 3.39 -24.69 -47.52
CA LYS A 154 4.64 -25.37 -47.94
C LYS A 154 5.48 -25.92 -46.76
N GLY A 155 4.81 -26.38 -45.69
CA GLY A 155 5.47 -26.93 -44.50
C GLY A 155 5.95 -25.89 -43.48
N ILE A 156 5.70 -24.60 -43.74
CA ILE A 156 6.06 -23.49 -42.85
C ILE A 156 4.79 -22.91 -42.21
N VAL A 157 4.86 -22.59 -40.92
CA VAL A 157 3.76 -21.94 -40.21
C VAL A 157 3.73 -20.45 -40.57
N VAL A 158 2.71 -20.04 -41.32
CA VAL A 158 2.54 -18.67 -41.82
C VAL A 158 1.53 -17.85 -41.03
N ASN A 159 0.69 -18.50 -40.22
CA ASN A 159 -0.24 -17.83 -39.32
C ASN A 159 -0.51 -18.70 -38.09
N SER A 160 -0.74 -18.06 -36.96
CA SER A 160 -1.16 -18.69 -35.72
C SER A 160 -2.37 -17.92 -35.14
N GLN A 161 -3.45 -18.65 -34.89
CA GLN A 161 -4.69 -18.09 -34.36
C GLN A 161 -5.04 -18.73 -33.03
N LEU A 162 -5.11 -17.91 -31.98
CA LEU A 162 -5.47 -18.33 -30.64
C LEU A 162 -6.94 -17.97 -30.36
N SER A 163 -7.78 -18.98 -30.14
CA SER A 163 -9.16 -18.84 -29.67
C SER A 163 -9.28 -19.37 -28.25
N LYS A 164 -10.24 -18.85 -27.49
CA LYS A 164 -10.73 -19.50 -26.27
C LYS A 164 -11.92 -20.40 -26.62
#